data_AF-A0A356NNC1-F1
#
_entry.id   AF-A0A356NNC1-F1
#
_cell.length_a   1.000
_cell.length_b   1.000
_cell.length_c   1.000
_cell.angle_alpha   90.00
_cell.angle_beta   90.00
_cell.angle_gamma   90.00
#
_symmetry.space_group_name_H-M   'P 1'
#
loop_
_entity.id
_entity.type
_entity.pdbx_description
1 polymer ?
#
loop_
_entity_poly.entity_id
_entity_poly.type
_entity_poly.pdbx_seq_one_letter_code
_entity_poly.pdbx_strand_id
1 'polypeptide(L)'
;MNTSTKSLSSWMMLTCLFVQTGLWADSALSFSADIRPLLSKYCVSCHGPDKAKRKADLRLDTPESAFADLGGYAAIIPGKPEESEIYLRMVTKEKDDIMPPPDAKNPMSREDIEKLKQWIAEGAPFEDHWAFSAPVRKPVPKVPNQDWNKHPIDAFLFQKMAEKGLKPQVTASKETLLRRAFLTLTGLPPAPADILRFADDPSEDAYEKQVDRLLQSRQYGEHRARYWLDAARYGDTHGLHLDNERAIWPYRDWVIRALNDNKPFDTFTIEQLAGDLLPNPGIDQLVATGFNRCNVTTSEGGAIPEEFAVRYGVDRVNTLTTVWMGVTVGCAQCHDHKFDPFTQKEFYQLFAYYNNLDEKAMDGNAFIYPPTV
;
A
#
# COMPACT_ATOMS: atom_id res chain seq x y z
N MET A 1 74.05 -59.74 -17.97
CA MET A 1 72.76 -60.46 -18.08
C MET A 1 71.64 -59.43 -18.20
N ASN A 2 70.82 -59.59 -19.25
CA ASN A 2 69.58 -58.89 -19.61
C ASN A 2 69.60 -57.39 -20.02
N THR A 3 69.74 -57.25 -21.34
CA THR A 3 69.07 -56.35 -22.30
C THR A 3 67.77 -55.67 -21.87
N SER A 4 67.62 -54.38 -22.17
CA SER A 4 66.74 -53.87 -23.27
C SER A 4 66.47 -52.36 -23.13
N THR A 5 66.43 -51.71 -24.28
CA THR A 5 66.50 -50.27 -24.57
C THR A 5 65.17 -49.51 -24.42
N LYS A 6 65.28 -48.25 -24.00
CA LYS A 6 64.19 -47.26 -23.86
C LYS A 6 63.64 -46.80 -25.21
N SER A 7 62.32 -46.65 -25.31
CA SER A 7 61.62 -45.94 -26.39
C SER A 7 60.66 -44.91 -25.79
N LEU A 8 60.73 -43.68 -26.30
CA LEU A 8 59.87 -42.54 -25.98
C LEU A 8 58.54 -42.65 -26.74
N SER A 9 57.42 -42.39 -26.08
CA SER A 9 56.13 -42.14 -26.75
C SER A 9 55.38 -40.99 -26.09
N SER A 10 55.18 -39.93 -26.89
CA SER A 10 54.32 -38.77 -26.66
C SER A 10 52.90 -39.16 -26.24
N TRP A 11 52.38 -38.51 -25.20
CA TRP A 11 50.97 -38.54 -24.83
C TRP A 11 50.30 -37.24 -25.25
N MET A 12 49.32 -37.37 -26.15
CA MET A 12 48.46 -36.31 -26.67
C MET A 12 47.29 -36.12 -25.69
N MET A 13 47.18 -34.94 -25.07
CA MET A 13 46.06 -34.55 -24.21
C MET A 13 44.78 -34.37 -25.04
N LEU A 14 43.72 -35.08 -24.67
CA LEU A 14 42.36 -34.84 -25.15
C LEU A 14 41.60 -34.04 -24.08
N THR A 15 41.28 -32.79 -24.37
CA THR A 15 40.48 -31.89 -23.52
C THR A 15 38.99 -32.11 -23.81
N CYS A 16 38.24 -32.71 -22.87
CA CYS A 16 36.78 -32.71 -22.90
C CYS A 16 36.24 -31.40 -22.28
N LEU A 17 35.72 -30.52 -23.13
CA LEU A 17 34.89 -29.38 -22.74
C LEU A 17 33.50 -29.88 -22.35
N PHE A 18 33.21 -29.95 -21.04
CA PHE A 18 31.84 -30.04 -20.54
C PHE A 18 31.20 -28.64 -20.62
N VAL A 19 30.35 -28.43 -21.62
CA VAL A 19 29.43 -27.29 -21.64
C VAL A 19 28.30 -27.61 -20.65
N GLN A 20 28.36 -27.03 -19.46
CA GLN A 20 27.21 -26.95 -18.57
C GLN A 20 26.24 -25.92 -19.15
N THR A 21 25.26 -26.39 -19.93
CA THR A 21 24.04 -25.61 -20.15
C THR A 21 23.28 -25.59 -18.82
N GLY A 22 23.47 -24.51 -18.06
CA GLY A 22 22.56 -24.18 -16.98
C GLY A 22 21.18 -23.97 -17.57
N LEU A 23 20.30 -24.96 -17.40
CA LEU A 23 18.86 -24.76 -17.48
C LEU A 23 18.52 -23.73 -16.41
N TRP A 24 18.43 -22.47 -16.81
CA TRP A 24 17.66 -21.50 -16.08
C TRP A 24 16.23 -22.03 -16.18
N ALA A 25 15.75 -22.69 -15.13
CA ALA A 25 14.32 -22.82 -14.96
C ALA A 25 13.82 -21.39 -14.90
N ASP A 26 13.13 -20.94 -15.96
CA ASP A 26 12.35 -19.71 -15.89
C ASP A 26 11.51 -19.83 -14.61
N SER A 27 11.72 -18.88 -13.70
CA SER A 27 11.00 -18.86 -12.44
C SER A 27 9.51 -18.88 -12.75
N ALA A 28 8.75 -19.77 -12.09
CA ALA A 28 7.29 -19.81 -12.21
C ALA A 28 6.71 -18.40 -12.09
N LEU A 29 5.76 -18.08 -12.96
CA LEU A 29 5.20 -16.74 -13.03
C LEU A 29 4.34 -16.49 -11.79
N SER A 30 4.50 -15.32 -11.16
CA SER A 30 3.61 -14.90 -10.08
C SER A 30 2.34 -14.30 -10.68
N PHE A 31 1.19 -14.77 -10.21
CA PHE A 31 -0.07 -14.16 -10.64
C PHE A 31 -0.12 -12.68 -10.23
N SER A 32 0.30 -12.34 -9.01
CA SER A 32 0.24 -10.97 -8.51
C SER A 32 1.19 -10.02 -9.23
N ALA A 33 2.43 -10.46 -9.50
CA ALA A 33 3.47 -9.61 -10.08
C ALA A 33 3.45 -9.58 -11.61
N ASP A 34 3.17 -10.73 -12.25
CA ASP A 34 3.35 -10.90 -13.69
C ASP A 34 2.02 -10.93 -14.46
N ILE A 35 0.95 -11.51 -13.92
CA ILE A 35 -0.29 -11.79 -14.68
C ILE A 35 -1.43 -10.81 -14.38
N ARG A 36 -1.67 -10.49 -13.11
CA ARG A 36 -2.71 -9.54 -12.68
C ARG A 36 -2.53 -8.17 -13.34
N PRO A 37 -1.31 -7.60 -13.50
CA PRO A 37 -1.13 -6.37 -14.28
C PRO A 37 -1.55 -6.52 -15.75
N LEU A 38 -1.33 -7.68 -16.36
CA LEU A 38 -1.76 -7.96 -17.74
C LEU A 38 -3.28 -8.00 -17.84
N LEU A 39 -3.94 -8.77 -16.96
CA LEU A 39 -5.40 -8.85 -16.93
C LEU A 39 -6.01 -7.47 -16.66
N SER A 40 -5.45 -6.70 -15.72
CA SER A 40 -5.91 -5.35 -15.43
C SER A 40 -5.77 -4.40 -16.63
N LYS A 41 -4.68 -4.53 -17.39
CA LYS A 41 -4.37 -3.68 -18.54
C LYS A 41 -5.23 -4.01 -19.76
N TYR A 42 -5.50 -5.30 -20.00
CA TYR A 42 -6.08 -5.78 -21.25
C TYR A 42 -7.52 -6.28 -21.12
N CYS A 43 -7.94 -6.78 -19.95
CA CYS A 43 -9.16 -7.60 -19.83
C CYS A 43 -10.21 -7.02 -18.87
N VAL A 44 -9.80 -6.55 -17.68
CA VAL A 44 -10.70 -6.23 -16.55
C VAL A 44 -11.65 -5.06 -16.85
N SER A 45 -11.34 -4.19 -17.82
CA SER A 45 -12.24 -3.10 -18.23
C SER A 45 -13.59 -3.59 -18.78
N CYS A 46 -13.60 -4.75 -19.44
CA CYS A 46 -14.79 -5.38 -20.04
C CYS A 46 -15.17 -6.70 -19.36
N HIS A 47 -14.22 -7.40 -18.75
CA HIS A 47 -14.41 -8.72 -18.10
C HIS A 47 -14.04 -8.68 -16.62
N GLY A 48 -14.45 -7.60 -15.94
CA GLY A 48 -14.14 -7.35 -14.53
C GLY A 48 -15.38 -7.18 -13.66
N PRO A 49 -15.21 -6.63 -12.44
CA PRO A 49 -16.28 -6.51 -11.45
C PRO A 49 -17.40 -5.51 -11.83
N ASP A 50 -17.12 -4.51 -12.66
CA ASP A 50 -18.10 -3.49 -13.10
C ASP A 50 -19.24 -4.09 -13.93
N LYS A 51 -20.36 -4.42 -13.28
CA LYS A 51 -21.54 -5.05 -13.89
C LYS A 51 -22.11 -4.23 -15.06
N ALA A 52 -22.02 -2.91 -15.04
CA ALA A 52 -22.58 -2.05 -16.07
C ALA A 52 -21.79 -2.11 -17.40
N LYS A 53 -20.50 -2.46 -17.32
CA LYS A 53 -19.62 -2.59 -18.49
C LYS A 53 -19.32 -4.03 -18.87
N ARG A 54 -19.64 -4.98 -17.98
CA ARG A 54 -19.27 -6.39 -18.13
C ARG A 54 -19.85 -7.00 -19.42
N LYS A 55 -18.98 -7.63 -20.20
CA LYS A 55 -19.31 -8.36 -21.43
C LYS A 55 -19.32 -9.86 -21.15
N ALA A 56 -20.26 -10.56 -21.80
CA ALA A 56 -20.45 -12.00 -21.68
C ALA A 56 -20.67 -12.52 -20.24
N ASP A 57 -21.05 -11.63 -19.31
CA ASP A 57 -21.08 -11.88 -17.86
C ASP A 57 -19.83 -12.56 -17.29
N LEU A 58 -18.69 -12.41 -17.98
CA LEU A 58 -17.43 -13.06 -17.64
C LEU A 58 -16.60 -12.18 -16.72
N ARG A 59 -16.06 -12.78 -15.65
CA ARG A 59 -15.05 -12.18 -14.77
C ARG A 59 -13.74 -12.93 -14.86
N LEU A 60 -12.71 -12.25 -15.34
CA LEU A 60 -11.33 -12.75 -15.38
C LEU A 60 -10.53 -12.38 -14.14
N ASP A 61 -11.10 -11.56 -13.26
CA ASP A 61 -10.48 -11.13 -12.00
C ASP A 61 -10.76 -12.07 -10.82
N THR A 62 -11.64 -13.07 -11.01
CA THR A 62 -11.98 -14.08 -10.00
C THR A 62 -11.81 -15.50 -10.56
N PRO A 63 -11.15 -16.42 -9.84
CA PRO A 63 -10.91 -17.78 -10.33
C PRO A 63 -12.21 -18.54 -10.60
N GLU A 64 -13.25 -18.33 -9.78
CA GLU A 64 -14.53 -19.04 -9.92
C GLU A 64 -15.17 -18.81 -11.28
N SER A 65 -15.15 -17.55 -11.76
CA SER A 65 -15.69 -17.22 -13.08
C SER A 65 -14.70 -17.51 -14.21
N ALA A 66 -13.40 -17.39 -13.99
CA ALA A 66 -12.40 -17.61 -15.03
C ALA A 66 -12.28 -19.11 -15.40
N PHE A 67 -12.54 -20.01 -14.45
CA PHE A 67 -12.54 -21.46 -14.65
C PHE A 67 -13.93 -22.06 -14.89
N ALA A 68 -15.00 -21.25 -14.86
CA ALA A 68 -16.35 -21.74 -15.03
C ALA A 68 -16.55 -22.36 -16.43
N ASP A 69 -17.41 -23.38 -16.49
CA ASP A 69 -17.95 -23.89 -17.75
C ASP A 69 -18.94 -22.88 -18.35
N LEU A 70 -18.64 -22.40 -19.55
CA LEU A 70 -19.39 -21.42 -20.33
C LEU A 70 -20.22 -22.09 -21.45
N GLY A 71 -20.59 -23.35 -21.26
CA GLY A 71 -21.42 -24.10 -22.20
C GLY A 71 -20.62 -25.04 -23.11
N GLY A 72 -19.64 -25.75 -22.53
CA GLY A 72 -18.74 -26.69 -23.22
C GLY A 72 -17.31 -26.19 -23.40
N TYR A 73 -16.99 -25.00 -22.89
CA TYR A 73 -15.66 -24.40 -22.92
C TYR A 73 -15.45 -23.51 -21.68
N ALA A 74 -14.21 -23.13 -21.36
CA ALA A 74 -13.92 -22.23 -20.25
C ALA A 74 -12.99 -21.10 -20.70
N ALA A 75 -13.03 -19.97 -20.01
CA ALA A 75 -12.13 -18.85 -20.31
C ALA A 75 -10.66 -19.26 -20.08
N ILE A 76 -10.40 -20.01 -19.00
CA ILE A 76 -9.09 -20.56 -18.67
C ILE A 76 -9.25 -22.04 -18.31
N ILE A 77 -8.47 -22.90 -18.98
CA ILE A 77 -8.33 -24.31 -18.64
C ILE A 77 -6.91 -24.54 -18.10
N PRO A 78 -6.76 -24.77 -16.78
CA PRO A 78 -5.47 -25.01 -16.16
C PRO A 78 -4.62 -26.07 -16.89
N GLY A 79 -3.38 -25.72 -17.22
CA GLY A 79 -2.42 -26.58 -17.91
C GLY A 79 -2.62 -26.70 -19.42
N LYS A 80 -3.67 -26.07 -19.97
CA LYS A 80 -4.06 -26.24 -21.38
C LYS A 80 -4.27 -24.89 -22.09
N PRO A 81 -3.18 -24.15 -22.39
CA PRO A 81 -3.27 -22.84 -23.04
C PRO A 81 -3.97 -22.90 -24.40
N GLU A 82 -3.71 -23.93 -25.20
CA GLU A 82 -4.28 -24.06 -26.56
C GLU A 82 -5.77 -24.47 -26.55
N GLU A 83 -6.32 -24.87 -25.40
CA GLU A 83 -7.77 -25.11 -25.21
C GLU A 83 -8.45 -23.95 -24.43
N SER A 84 -7.68 -22.94 -23.98
CA SER A 84 -8.19 -21.83 -23.17
C SER A 84 -8.62 -20.66 -24.05
N GLU A 85 -9.89 -20.27 -23.97
CA GLU A 85 -10.42 -19.17 -24.79
C GLU A 85 -9.63 -17.88 -24.62
N ILE A 86 -9.20 -17.51 -23.40
CA ILE A 86 -8.46 -16.27 -23.19
C ILE A 86 -7.22 -16.16 -24.08
N TYR A 87 -6.50 -17.27 -24.29
CA TYR A 87 -5.30 -17.31 -25.13
C TYR A 87 -5.67 -17.36 -26.61
N LEU A 88 -6.65 -18.19 -26.99
CA LEU A 88 -7.14 -18.28 -28.38
C LEU A 88 -7.60 -16.91 -28.91
N ARG A 89 -8.25 -16.12 -28.07
CA ARG A 89 -8.70 -14.75 -28.37
C ARG A 89 -7.54 -13.77 -28.55
N MET A 90 -6.36 -14.03 -28.00
CA MET A 90 -5.18 -13.18 -28.21
C MET A 90 -4.45 -13.49 -29.53
N VAL A 91 -4.57 -14.72 -30.04
CA VAL A 91 -3.78 -15.20 -31.19
C VAL A 91 -4.59 -15.43 -32.47
N THR A 92 -5.92 -15.35 -32.40
CA THR A 92 -6.79 -15.45 -33.56
C THR A 92 -6.55 -14.31 -34.57
N LYS A 93 -6.82 -14.61 -35.85
CA LYS A 93 -6.80 -13.62 -36.94
C LYS A 93 -8.18 -13.03 -37.24
N GLU A 94 -9.23 -13.62 -36.67
CA GLU A 94 -10.61 -13.17 -36.87
C GLU A 94 -10.85 -11.88 -36.09
N LYS A 95 -11.26 -10.83 -36.80
CA LYS A 95 -11.39 -9.48 -36.24
C LYS A 95 -12.49 -9.36 -35.18
N ASP A 96 -13.52 -10.18 -35.29
CA ASP A 96 -14.67 -10.17 -34.38
C ASP A 96 -14.37 -10.95 -33.09
N ASP A 97 -13.36 -11.83 -33.12
CA ASP A 97 -12.99 -12.67 -31.98
C ASP A 97 -11.70 -12.22 -31.28
N ILE A 98 -10.87 -11.41 -31.94
CA ILE A 98 -9.61 -10.93 -31.35
C ILE A 98 -9.88 -10.03 -30.15
N MET A 99 -9.14 -10.28 -29.07
CA MET A 99 -9.20 -9.49 -27.84
C MET A 99 -7.80 -8.93 -27.50
N PRO A 100 -7.69 -7.73 -26.91
CA PRO A 100 -8.75 -6.72 -26.82
C PRO A 100 -9.25 -6.31 -28.21
N PRO A 101 -10.54 -5.94 -28.38
CA PRO A 101 -11.08 -5.67 -29.70
C PRO A 101 -10.39 -4.46 -30.35
N PRO A 102 -10.37 -4.35 -31.69
CA PRO A 102 -9.61 -3.30 -32.38
C PRO A 102 -10.00 -1.86 -31.98
N ASP A 103 -11.24 -1.64 -31.57
CA ASP A 103 -11.75 -0.34 -31.09
C ASP A 103 -11.22 0.06 -29.71
N ALA A 104 -10.78 -0.91 -28.89
CA ALA A 104 -10.11 -0.67 -27.62
C ALA A 104 -8.69 -0.10 -27.78
N LYS A 105 -8.11 -0.18 -28.99
CA LYS A 105 -6.79 0.40 -29.37
C LYS A 105 -5.65 0.05 -28.40
N ASN A 106 -5.72 -1.12 -27.77
CA ASN A 106 -4.73 -1.58 -26.81
C ASN A 106 -4.39 -3.07 -27.03
N PRO A 107 -3.78 -3.42 -28.19
CA PRO A 107 -3.42 -4.80 -28.46
C PRO A 107 -2.39 -5.29 -27.44
N MET A 108 -2.50 -6.57 -27.09
CA MET A 108 -1.54 -7.22 -26.20
C MET A 108 -0.19 -7.39 -26.90
N SER A 109 0.91 -7.16 -26.18
CA SER A 109 2.25 -7.36 -26.75
C SER A 109 2.55 -8.85 -26.87
N ARG A 110 3.45 -9.23 -27.79
CA ARG A 110 3.85 -10.64 -27.95
C ARG A 110 4.45 -11.22 -26.66
N GLU A 111 5.26 -10.43 -25.95
CA GLU A 111 5.85 -10.85 -24.68
C GLU A 111 4.77 -11.14 -23.63
N ASP A 112 3.75 -10.29 -23.54
CA ASP A 112 2.66 -10.47 -22.59
C ASP A 112 1.81 -11.71 -22.94
N ILE A 113 1.57 -11.96 -24.24
CA ILE A 113 0.85 -13.16 -24.70
C ILE A 113 1.62 -14.44 -24.30
N GLU A 114 2.94 -14.46 -24.44
CA GLU A 114 3.76 -15.60 -24.02
C GLU A 114 3.73 -15.79 -22.50
N LYS A 115 3.76 -14.71 -21.71
CA LYS A 115 3.59 -14.81 -20.24
C LYS A 115 2.23 -15.38 -19.86
N LEU A 116 1.15 -14.92 -20.51
CA LEU A 116 -0.18 -15.47 -20.28
C LEU A 116 -0.24 -16.96 -20.63
N LYS A 117 0.33 -17.34 -21.77
CA LYS A 117 0.41 -18.74 -22.22
C LYS A 117 1.17 -19.61 -21.22
N GLN A 118 2.35 -19.16 -20.78
CA GLN A 118 3.17 -19.87 -19.82
C GLN A 118 2.43 -20.05 -18.49
N TRP A 119 1.81 -19.00 -17.96
CA TRP A 119 1.07 -19.09 -16.70
C TRP A 119 -0.12 -20.06 -16.79
N ILE A 120 -0.83 -20.10 -17.92
CA ILE A 120 -1.88 -21.10 -18.12
C ILE A 120 -1.27 -22.51 -18.14
N ALA A 121 -0.15 -22.72 -18.82
CA ALA A 121 0.56 -24.00 -18.86
C ALA A 121 1.06 -24.45 -17.46
N GLU A 122 1.42 -23.51 -16.59
CA GLU A 122 1.78 -23.73 -15.18
C GLU A 122 0.58 -24.09 -14.29
N GLY A 123 -0.63 -24.17 -14.85
CA GLY A 123 -1.85 -24.51 -14.12
C GLY A 123 -2.69 -23.31 -13.71
N ALA A 124 -2.37 -22.11 -14.20
CA ALA A 124 -3.08 -20.87 -13.92
C ALA A 124 -3.32 -20.61 -12.41
N PRO A 125 -2.32 -20.71 -11.53
CA PRO A 125 -2.54 -20.47 -10.11
C PRO A 125 -2.97 -19.01 -9.89
N PHE A 126 -4.17 -18.80 -9.34
CA PHE A 126 -4.61 -17.48 -8.88
C PHE A 126 -4.01 -17.19 -7.51
N GLU A 127 -3.65 -15.92 -7.32
CA GLU A 127 -3.21 -15.39 -6.03
C GLU A 127 -4.12 -14.24 -5.63
N ASP A 128 -4.42 -14.14 -4.34
CA ASP A 128 -5.04 -12.95 -3.76
C ASP A 128 -4.15 -11.72 -3.98
N HIS A 129 -4.75 -10.54 -3.97
CA HIS A 129 -3.96 -9.31 -4.07
C HIS A 129 -2.98 -9.26 -2.89
N TRP A 130 -1.71 -8.94 -3.16
CA TRP A 130 -0.64 -8.97 -2.15
C TRP A 130 -0.97 -8.20 -0.87
N ALA A 131 -1.79 -7.14 -0.97
CA ALA A 131 -2.23 -6.32 0.17
C ALA A 131 -3.18 -7.05 1.14
N PHE A 132 -3.86 -8.10 0.69
CA PHE A 132 -4.78 -8.92 1.49
C PHE A 132 -4.17 -10.25 1.91
N SER A 133 -2.94 -10.53 1.48
CA SER A 133 -2.18 -11.71 1.88
C SER A 133 -1.25 -11.38 3.04
N ALA A 134 -1.17 -12.27 4.02
CA ALA A 134 -0.24 -12.10 5.14
C ALA A 134 1.21 -12.04 4.63
N PRO A 135 2.01 -11.05 5.07
CA PRO A 135 3.40 -10.94 4.63
C PRO A 135 4.23 -12.12 5.12
N VAL A 136 4.93 -12.78 4.20
CA VAL A 136 5.82 -13.91 4.52
C VAL A 136 7.26 -13.41 4.64
N ARG A 137 7.92 -13.72 5.76
CA ARG A 137 9.32 -13.36 5.98
C ARG A 137 10.24 -14.08 4.99
N LYS A 138 10.82 -13.33 4.05
CA LYS A 138 11.80 -13.85 3.10
C LYS A 138 13.20 -13.94 3.74
N PRO A 139 14.03 -14.91 3.32
CA PRO A 139 15.43 -14.94 3.72
C PRO A 139 16.17 -13.70 3.19
N VAL A 140 17.04 -13.13 4.02
CA VAL A 140 17.83 -11.95 3.67
C VAL A 140 18.84 -12.32 2.58
N PRO A 141 18.91 -11.57 1.46
CA PRO A 141 19.87 -11.84 0.39
C PRO A 141 21.32 -11.75 0.88
N LYS A 142 22.19 -12.61 0.36
CA LYS A 142 23.64 -12.50 0.56
C LYS A 142 24.21 -11.55 -0.49
N VAL A 143 24.65 -10.36 -0.06
CA VAL A 143 25.20 -9.34 -0.95
C VAL A 143 26.68 -9.07 -0.64
N PRO A 144 27.51 -8.76 -1.66
CA PRO A 144 28.96 -8.64 -1.49
C PRO A 144 29.41 -7.38 -0.74
N ASN A 145 28.60 -6.31 -0.75
CA ASN A 145 28.96 -5.04 -0.10
C ASN A 145 28.53 -5.04 1.37
N GLN A 146 29.42 -5.46 2.26
CA GLN A 146 29.16 -5.51 3.71
C GLN A 146 29.11 -4.10 4.34
N ASP A 147 29.86 -3.13 3.81
CA ASP A 147 29.94 -1.79 4.39
C ASP A 147 28.61 -1.02 4.27
N TRP A 148 27.87 -1.25 3.19
CA TRP A 148 26.53 -0.69 2.99
C TRP A 148 25.41 -1.54 3.58
N ASN A 149 25.65 -2.83 3.83
CA ASN A 149 24.65 -3.78 4.28
C ASN A 149 24.62 -3.89 5.81
N LYS A 150 24.26 -2.79 6.50
CA LYS A 150 24.22 -2.73 7.97
C LYS A 150 22.89 -3.23 8.54
N HIS A 151 21.81 -3.12 7.76
CA HIS A 151 20.47 -3.58 8.13
C HIS A 151 19.93 -4.57 7.09
N PRO A 152 19.11 -5.58 7.46
CA PRO A 152 18.55 -6.53 6.50
C PRO A 152 17.84 -5.91 5.29
N ILE A 153 17.24 -4.72 5.45
CA ILE A 153 16.59 -3.98 4.36
C ILE A 153 17.61 -3.58 3.28
N ASP A 154 18.83 -3.22 3.67
CA ASP A 154 19.89 -2.81 2.75
C ASP A 154 20.24 -3.96 1.80
N ALA A 155 20.31 -5.20 2.27
CA ALA A 155 20.54 -6.36 1.41
C ALA A 155 19.49 -6.50 0.29
N PHE A 156 18.21 -6.30 0.62
CA PHE A 156 17.12 -6.35 -0.38
C PHE A 156 17.22 -5.21 -1.39
N LEU A 157 17.51 -3.98 -0.92
CA LEU A 157 17.70 -2.83 -1.79
C LEU A 157 18.92 -3.01 -2.70
N PHE A 158 20.03 -3.52 -2.17
CA PHE A 158 21.25 -3.76 -2.92
C PHE A 158 21.02 -4.77 -4.04
N GLN A 159 20.34 -5.88 -3.75
CA GLN A 159 20.00 -6.88 -4.76
C GLN A 159 19.25 -6.24 -5.94
N LYS A 160 18.22 -5.45 -5.66
CA LYS A 160 17.43 -4.76 -6.70
C LYS A 160 18.20 -3.67 -7.44
N MET A 161 19.08 -2.95 -6.76
CA MET A 161 19.98 -1.99 -7.43
C MET A 161 20.94 -2.70 -8.38
N ALA A 162 21.57 -3.79 -7.93
CA ALA A 162 22.52 -4.57 -8.73
C ALA A 162 21.88 -5.18 -9.98
N GLU A 163 20.65 -5.73 -9.86
CA GLU A 163 19.85 -6.19 -11.01
C GLU A 163 19.64 -5.09 -12.06
N LYS A 164 19.54 -3.83 -11.62
CA LYS A 164 19.35 -2.65 -12.48
C LYS A 164 20.66 -1.96 -12.89
N GLY A 165 21.82 -2.52 -12.53
CA GLY A 165 23.13 -1.90 -12.78
C GLY A 165 23.39 -0.62 -11.98
N LEU A 166 22.61 -0.37 -10.93
CA LEU A 166 22.76 0.78 -10.03
C LEU A 166 23.72 0.46 -8.88
N LYS A 167 24.35 1.51 -8.33
CA LYS A 167 25.24 1.42 -7.17
C LYS A 167 24.72 2.31 -6.04
N PRO A 168 24.94 1.92 -4.77
CA PRO A 168 24.64 2.79 -3.63
C PRO A 168 25.37 4.13 -3.75
N GLN A 169 24.70 5.20 -3.31
CA GLN A 169 25.32 6.51 -3.19
C GLN A 169 26.22 6.57 -1.96
N VAL A 170 27.24 7.43 -2.02
CA VAL A 170 28.08 7.72 -0.85
C VAL A 170 27.27 8.48 0.20
N THR A 171 27.61 8.28 1.47
CA THR A 171 27.02 9.02 2.58
C THR A 171 27.20 10.52 2.37
N ALA A 172 26.15 11.30 2.60
CA ALA A 172 26.19 12.75 2.46
C ALA A 172 27.06 13.40 3.55
N SER A 173 27.47 14.65 3.35
CA SER A 173 28.23 15.41 4.35
C SER A 173 27.45 15.57 5.66
N LYS A 174 28.16 15.77 6.77
CA LYS A 174 27.53 15.97 8.09
C LYS A 174 26.47 17.09 8.05
N GLU A 175 26.78 18.22 7.42
CA GLU A 175 25.89 19.37 7.32
C GLU A 175 24.61 19.01 6.54
N THR A 176 24.75 18.22 5.48
CA THR A 176 23.62 17.76 4.66
C THR A 176 22.74 16.79 5.42
N LEU A 177 23.34 15.82 6.13
CA LEU A 177 22.62 14.85 6.95
C LEU A 177 21.85 15.54 8.07
N LEU A 178 22.49 16.46 8.79
CA LEU A 178 21.85 17.21 9.86
C LEU A 178 20.67 18.03 9.35
N ARG A 179 20.86 18.79 8.26
CA ARG A 179 19.79 19.59 7.66
C ARG A 179 18.60 18.72 7.25
N ARG A 180 18.85 17.56 6.63
CA ARG A 180 17.79 16.60 6.25
C ARG A 180 17.04 16.09 7.48
N ALA A 181 17.76 15.64 8.51
CA ALA A 181 17.15 15.14 9.74
C ALA A 181 16.26 16.20 10.41
N PHE A 182 16.75 17.43 10.51
CA PHE A 182 15.99 18.56 11.07
C PHE A 182 14.71 18.84 10.27
N LEU A 183 14.82 19.03 8.95
CA LEU A 183 13.65 19.32 8.12
C LEU A 183 12.64 18.16 8.11
N THR A 184 13.10 16.92 8.14
CA THR A 184 12.23 15.74 8.14
C THR A 184 11.55 15.51 9.49
N LEU A 185 12.26 15.72 10.60
CA LEU A 185 11.74 15.37 11.93
C LEU A 185 11.00 16.54 12.57
N THR A 186 11.43 17.79 12.35
CA THR A 186 10.85 18.97 13.00
C THR A 186 10.28 19.99 12.01
N GLY A 187 10.62 19.90 10.73
CA GLY A 187 10.21 20.89 9.71
C GLY A 187 10.93 22.21 9.79
N LEU A 188 11.91 22.32 10.69
CA LEU A 188 12.69 23.54 10.91
C LEU A 188 14.13 23.29 10.47
N PRO A 189 14.87 24.31 10.01
CA PRO A 189 16.30 24.18 9.78
C PRO A 189 17.06 24.04 11.12
N PRO A 190 18.27 23.45 11.12
CA PRO A 190 19.11 23.40 12.31
C PRO A 190 19.55 24.80 12.74
N ALA A 191 19.64 25.04 14.05
CA ALA A 191 20.25 26.26 14.56
C ALA A 191 21.79 26.17 14.48
N PRO A 192 22.53 27.30 14.47
CA PRO A 192 23.99 27.29 14.44
C PRO A 192 24.63 26.42 15.54
N ALA A 193 24.06 26.43 16.74
CA ALA A 193 24.52 25.60 17.86
C ALA A 193 24.36 24.09 17.62
N ASP A 194 23.35 23.67 16.85
CA ASP A 194 23.14 22.26 16.49
C ASP A 194 24.19 21.80 15.48
N ILE A 195 24.55 22.68 14.54
CA ILE A 195 25.59 22.40 13.54
C ILE A 195 26.93 22.20 14.22
N LEU A 196 27.32 23.12 15.11
CA LEU A 196 28.57 23.02 15.88
C LEU A 196 28.59 21.75 16.73
N ARG A 197 27.50 21.45 17.45
CA ARG A 197 27.40 20.23 18.26
C ARG A 197 27.62 18.96 17.45
N PHE A 198 27.09 18.87 16.23
CA PHE A 198 27.27 17.69 15.38
C PHE A 198 28.62 17.65 14.68
N ALA A 199 29.16 18.80 14.30
CA ALA A 199 30.48 18.91 13.70
C ALA A 199 31.56 18.46 14.69
N ASP A 200 31.46 18.93 15.93
CA ASP A 200 32.45 18.72 17.01
C ASP A 200 32.31 17.36 17.71
N ASP A 201 31.25 16.60 17.45
CA ASP A 201 31.07 15.24 17.99
C ASP A 201 31.90 14.22 17.17
N PRO A 202 32.95 13.61 17.77
CA PRO A 202 33.81 12.65 17.08
C PRO A 202 33.29 11.22 17.17
N SER A 203 32.17 10.98 17.85
CA SER A 203 31.64 9.63 18.04
C SER A 203 31.11 9.02 16.75
N GLU A 204 31.25 7.70 16.61
CA GLU A 204 30.78 6.98 15.41
C GLU A 204 29.25 7.03 15.25
N ASP A 205 28.52 7.22 16.36
CA ASP A 205 27.07 7.32 16.46
C ASP A 205 26.57 8.77 16.58
N ALA A 206 27.40 9.76 16.21
CA ALA A 206 27.06 11.17 16.34
C ALA A 206 25.77 11.54 15.58
N TYR A 207 25.47 10.89 14.46
CA TYR A 207 24.26 11.17 13.67
C TYR A 207 23.02 10.63 14.36
N GLU A 208 23.08 9.39 14.84
CA GLU A 208 22.03 8.71 15.58
C GLU A 208 21.65 9.50 16.84
N LYS A 209 22.65 10.02 17.59
CA LYS A 209 22.40 10.92 18.73
C LYS A 209 21.61 12.17 18.34
N GLN A 210 21.86 12.75 17.16
CA GLN A 210 21.07 13.90 16.69
C GLN A 210 19.65 13.47 16.33
N VAL A 211 19.48 12.33 15.68
CA VAL A 211 18.16 11.79 15.35
C VAL A 211 17.34 11.54 16.62
N ASP A 212 17.90 10.86 17.63
CA ASP A 212 17.25 10.59 18.91
C ASP A 212 16.84 11.88 19.62
N ARG A 213 17.73 12.88 19.66
CA ARG A 213 17.43 14.19 20.23
C ARG A 213 16.28 14.89 19.50
N LEU A 214 16.24 14.80 18.18
CA LEU A 214 15.16 15.39 17.38
C LEU A 214 13.83 14.67 17.60
N LEU A 215 13.83 13.35 17.67
CA LEU A 215 12.63 12.55 18.00
C LEU A 215 12.09 12.87 19.39
N GLN A 216 12.95 13.18 20.36
CA GLN A 216 12.57 13.61 21.71
C GLN A 216 12.18 15.09 21.82
N SER A 217 12.32 15.87 20.74
CA SER A 217 12.00 17.29 20.77
C SER A 217 10.50 17.53 20.66
N ARG A 218 9.98 18.57 21.32
CA ARG A 218 8.57 18.97 21.21
C ARG A 218 8.15 19.22 19.75
N GLN A 219 9.07 19.79 18.95
CA GLN A 219 8.83 20.13 17.55
C GLN A 219 8.61 18.89 16.68
N TYR A 220 9.09 17.72 17.09
CA TYR A 220 8.80 16.47 16.38
C TYR A 220 7.32 16.16 16.40
N GLY A 221 6.69 16.13 17.57
CA GLY A 221 5.24 15.91 17.68
C GLY A 221 4.44 16.97 16.93
N GLU A 222 4.82 18.25 17.02
CA GLU A 222 4.16 19.33 16.26
C GLU A 222 4.28 19.15 14.75
N HIS A 223 5.45 18.73 14.26
CA HIS A 223 5.69 18.49 12.85
C HIS A 223 4.91 17.28 12.32
N ARG A 224 4.98 16.16 13.06
CA ARG A 224 4.34 14.90 12.69
C ARG A 224 2.82 14.97 12.82
N ALA A 225 2.31 15.68 13.83
CA ALA A 225 0.88 15.81 14.07
C ALA A 225 0.17 16.45 12.88
N ARG A 226 0.76 17.41 12.16
CA ARG A 226 0.11 18.02 10.98
C ARG A 226 -0.35 16.99 9.94
N TYR A 227 0.49 16.00 9.63
CA TYR A 227 0.11 14.93 8.70
C TYR A 227 -1.02 14.06 9.24
N TRP A 228 -1.04 13.80 10.55
CA TRP A 228 -2.11 13.06 11.19
C TRP A 228 -3.42 13.86 11.23
N LEU A 229 -3.33 15.16 11.51
CA LEU A 229 -4.47 16.06 11.61
C LEU A 229 -5.15 16.24 10.25
N ASP A 230 -4.37 16.31 9.16
CA ASP A 230 -4.90 16.26 7.80
C ASP A 230 -5.70 14.96 7.57
N ALA A 231 -5.14 13.81 7.96
CA ALA A 231 -5.79 12.51 7.83
C ALA A 231 -7.07 12.39 8.70
N ALA A 232 -7.06 12.97 9.90
CA ALA A 232 -8.21 13.04 10.79
C ALA A 232 -9.29 14.04 10.32
N ARG A 233 -8.99 14.86 9.30
CA ARG A 233 -9.82 15.98 8.81
C ARG A 233 -9.96 17.11 9.83
N TYR A 234 -8.97 17.29 10.70
CA TYR A 234 -8.98 18.37 11.68
C TYR A 234 -9.06 19.73 10.99
N GLY A 235 -9.86 20.62 11.57
CA GLY A 235 -9.97 22.02 11.15
C GLY A 235 -10.39 22.88 12.33
N ASP A 236 -9.79 24.06 12.46
CA ASP A 236 -10.12 25.08 13.47
C ASP A 236 -11.44 25.82 13.14
N THR A 237 -12.11 25.44 12.05
CA THR A 237 -13.39 25.99 11.61
C THR A 237 -14.39 24.87 11.27
N HIS A 238 -15.66 25.23 11.14
CA HIS A 238 -16.75 24.29 10.81
C HIS A 238 -16.72 23.84 9.36
N GLY A 239 -16.18 24.65 8.45
CA GLY A 239 -16.17 24.46 7.00
C GLY A 239 -17.49 24.81 6.31
N LEU A 240 -17.72 24.22 5.13
CA LEU A 240 -18.91 24.41 4.28
C LEU A 240 -19.28 25.89 4.08
N HIS A 241 -20.58 26.24 4.12
CA HIS A 241 -21.07 27.56 3.77
C HIS A 241 -20.86 28.60 4.89
N LEU A 242 -20.95 28.18 6.15
CA LEU A 242 -20.77 29.03 7.34
C LEU A 242 -19.52 28.61 8.10
N ASP A 243 -18.36 29.05 7.62
CA ASP A 243 -17.04 28.63 8.09
C ASP A 243 -16.60 29.36 9.38
N ASN A 244 -17.41 29.24 10.44
CA ASN A 244 -17.11 29.83 11.75
C ASN A 244 -15.99 29.07 12.47
N GLU A 245 -15.30 29.72 13.40
CA GLU A 245 -14.31 29.08 14.28
C GLU A 245 -14.95 28.04 15.21
N ARG A 246 -14.23 26.94 15.49
CA ARG A 246 -14.61 25.91 16.47
C ARG A 246 -13.45 25.51 17.37
N ALA A 247 -13.72 25.29 18.66
CA ALA A 247 -12.73 24.98 19.68
C ALA A 247 -12.52 23.46 19.85
N ILE A 248 -11.95 22.80 18.83
CA ILE A 248 -11.58 21.37 18.89
C ILE A 248 -10.06 21.16 19.13
N TRP A 249 -9.33 22.22 19.41
CA TRP A 249 -7.89 22.20 19.71
C TRP A 249 -7.44 21.20 20.79
N PRO A 250 -8.26 20.78 21.78
CA PRO A 250 -7.82 19.73 22.71
C PRO A 250 -7.44 18.42 22.00
N TYR A 251 -8.13 18.07 20.92
CA TYR A 251 -7.79 16.90 20.10
C TYR A 251 -6.44 17.09 19.40
N ARG A 252 -6.19 18.26 18.79
CA ARG A 252 -4.89 18.61 18.19
C ARG A 252 -3.75 18.45 19.19
N ASP A 253 -3.93 19.04 20.36
CA ASP A 253 -2.91 19.01 21.42
C ASP A 253 -2.72 17.58 21.96
N TRP A 254 -3.79 16.78 22.02
CA TRP A 254 -3.70 15.36 22.37
C TRP A 254 -2.88 14.57 21.33
N VAL A 255 -3.09 14.77 20.02
CA VAL A 255 -2.29 14.11 18.96
C VAL A 255 -0.81 14.47 19.09
N ILE A 256 -0.50 15.76 19.31
CA ILE A 256 0.89 16.24 19.50
C ILE A 256 1.53 15.55 20.71
N ARG A 257 0.83 15.46 21.84
CA ARG A 257 1.31 14.77 23.04
C ARG A 257 1.52 13.28 22.77
N ALA A 258 0.54 12.59 22.20
CA ALA A 258 0.61 11.16 21.91
C ALA A 258 1.82 10.80 21.03
N LEU A 259 2.15 11.63 20.04
CA LEU A 259 3.33 11.44 19.20
C LEU A 259 4.64 11.70 19.93
N ASN A 260 4.72 12.76 20.75
CA ASN A 260 5.90 13.08 21.56
C ASN A 260 6.16 12.03 22.65
N ASP A 261 5.11 11.48 23.25
CA ASP A 261 5.19 10.43 24.27
C ASP A 261 5.47 9.05 23.67
N ASN A 262 5.59 8.96 22.34
CA ASN A 262 5.76 7.70 21.59
C ASN A 262 4.69 6.66 21.97
N LYS A 263 3.42 7.10 22.03
CA LYS A 263 2.30 6.24 22.40
C LYS A 263 2.25 5.02 21.46
N PRO A 264 2.12 3.79 22.00
CA PRO A 264 1.94 2.59 21.20
C PRO A 264 0.79 2.75 20.20
N PHE A 265 1.02 2.33 18.96
CA PHE A 265 0.09 2.57 17.86
C PHE A 265 -1.28 1.94 18.11
N ASP A 266 -1.33 0.75 18.71
CA ASP A 266 -2.56 0.08 19.11
C ASP A 266 -3.38 0.91 20.11
N THR A 267 -2.73 1.47 21.12
CA THR A 267 -3.37 2.37 22.10
C THR A 267 -3.83 3.66 21.43
N PHE A 268 -2.99 4.25 20.58
CA PHE A 268 -3.34 5.44 19.80
C PHE A 268 -4.55 5.21 18.87
N THR A 269 -4.69 4.02 18.30
CA THR A 269 -5.85 3.60 17.51
C THR A 269 -7.09 3.46 18.37
N ILE A 270 -7.01 2.68 19.45
CA ILE A 270 -8.17 2.38 20.31
C ILE A 270 -8.73 3.66 20.92
N GLU A 271 -7.87 4.52 21.48
CA GLU A 271 -8.31 5.76 22.12
C GLU A 271 -9.02 6.70 21.13
N GLN A 272 -8.60 6.75 19.86
CA GLN A 272 -9.26 7.60 18.86
C GLN A 272 -10.56 7.02 18.31
N LEU A 273 -10.64 5.71 18.13
CA LEU A 273 -11.81 5.07 17.55
C LEU A 273 -12.93 4.87 18.56
N ALA A 274 -12.58 4.57 19.82
CA ALA A 274 -13.54 4.13 20.84
C ALA A 274 -13.07 4.43 22.28
N GLY A 275 -12.27 5.49 22.48
CA GLY A 275 -11.76 5.86 23.81
C GLY A 275 -12.84 6.14 24.86
N ASP A 276 -14.02 6.59 24.43
CA ASP A 276 -15.21 6.85 25.23
C ASP A 276 -15.93 5.56 25.66
N LEU A 277 -15.71 4.47 24.94
CA LEU A 277 -16.24 3.14 25.25
C LEU A 277 -15.29 2.31 26.14
N LEU A 278 -14.12 2.84 26.49
CA LEU A 278 -13.20 2.17 27.42
C LEU A 278 -13.79 2.14 28.84
N PRO A 279 -13.46 1.12 29.67
CA PRO A 279 -13.89 1.10 31.06
C PRO A 279 -13.34 2.31 31.84
N ASN A 280 -14.22 3.16 32.37
CA ASN A 280 -13.89 4.37 33.14
C ASN A 280 -12.89 5.30 32.40
N PRO A 281 -13.28 5.87 31.24
CA PRO A 281 -12.37 6.63 30.40
C PRO A 281 -11.94 7.93 31.10
N GLY A 282 -10.64 8.24 31.03
CA GLY A 282 -10.13 9.53 31.47
C GLY A 282 -10.38 10.62 30.43
N ILE A 283 -10.08 11.87 30.80
CA ILE A 283 -10.27 13.03 29.89
C ILE A 283 -9.47 12.85 28.59
N ASP A 284 -8.24 12.34 28.64
CA ASP A 284 -7.44 12.14 27.43
C ASP A 284 -8.09 11.12 26.47
N GLN A 285 -8.67 10.03 26.98
CA GLN A 285 -9.40 9.07 26.13
C GLN A 285 -10.67 9.68 25.53
N LEU A 286 -11.40 10.50 26.31
CA LEU A 286 -12.57 11.23 25.82
C LEU A 286 -12.20 12.31 24.79
N VAL A 287 -11.03 12.93 24.91
CA VAL A 287 -10.54 13.90 23.92
C VAL A 287 -10.09 13.19 22.64
N ALA A 288 -9.46 12.02 22.77
CA ALA A 288 -8.97 11.23 21.64
C ALA A 288 -10.09 10.83 20.68
N THR A 289 -11.29 10.51 21.19
CA THR A 289 -12.46 10.18 20.36
C THR A 289 -12.94 11.33 19.48
N GLY A 290 -12.40 12.54 19.70
CA GLY A 290 -12.52 13.68 18.81
C GLY A 290 -12.16 13.38 17.35
N PHE A 291 -11.40 12.33 17.05
CA PHE A 291 -11.19 11.82 15.69
C PHE A 291 -12.52 11.63 14.93
N ASN A 292 -13.54 11.09 15.61
CA ASN A 292 -14.88 10.85 15.03
C ASN A 292 -15.70 12.14 14.86
N ARG A 293 -15.27 13.26 15.44
CA ARG A 293 -15.94 14.58 15.39
C ARG A 293 -15.17 15.61 14.57
N CYS A 294 -14.00 15.24 14.05
CA CYS A 294 -13.19 16.14 13.23
C CYS A 294 -13.83 16.41 11.86
N ASN A 295 -14.83 15.63 11.43
CA ASN A 295 -15.55 15.87 10.20
C ASN A 295 -16.08 17.31 10.11
N VAL A 296 -16.23 17.78 8.88
CA VAL A 296 -16.80 19.09 8.57
C VAL A 296 -18.27 19.09 9.01
N THR A 297 -18.73 20.18 9.63
CA THR A 297 -20.09 20.33 10.15
C THR A 297 -20.77 21.56 9.57
N THR A 298 -22.09 21.66 9.74
CA THR A 298 -22.85 22.85 9.31
C THR A 298 -23.96 23.16 10.31
N SER A 299 -24.37 24.42 10.32
CA SER A 299 -25.65 24.85 10.85
C SER A 299 -26.37 25.84 9.94
N GLU A 300 -26.17 25.70 8.63
CA GLU A 300 -26.79 26.54 7.60
C GLU A 300 -28.32 26.41 7.58
N GLY A 301 -29.00 27.54 7.33
CA GLY A 301 -30.44 27.54 7.09
C GLY A 301 -30.81 26.73 5.85
N GLY A 302 -31.73 25.78 6.00
CA GLY A 302 -32.15 24.88 4.92
C GLY A 302 -31.41 23.54 4.89
N ALA A 303 -30.40 23.34 5.74
CA ALA A 303 -29.82 22.02 5.97
C ALA A 303 -30.88 21.07 6.57
N ILE A 304 -30.88 19.82 6.09
CA ILE A 304 -31.78 18.75 6.57
C ILE A 304 -30.98 17.91 7.58
N PRO A 305 -31.32 17.91 8.89
CA PRO A 305 -30.54 17.20 9.91
C PRO A 305 -30.34 15.72 9.60
N GLU A 306 -31.37 15.05 9.10
CA GLU A 306 -31.32 13.63 8.75
C GLU A 306 -30.34 13.34 7.60
N GLU A 307 -30.21 14.26 6.64
CA GLU A 307 -29.24 14.15 5.55
C GLU A 307 -27.81 14.25 6.09
N PHE A 308 -27.56 15.22 6.98
CA PHE A 308 -26.22 15.42 7.56
C PHE A 308 -25.82 14.30 8.52
N ALA A 309 -26.75 13.73 9.28
CA ALA A 309 -26.49 12.53 10.07
C ALA A 309 -25.95 11.38 9.19
N VAL A 310 -26.58 11.13 8.04
CA VAL A 310 -26.11 10.13 7.07
C VAL A 310 -24.76 10.53 6.46
N ARG A 311 -24.57 11.79 6.08
CA ARG A 311 -23.28 12.26 5.52
C ARG A 311 -22.14 12.06 6.50
N TYR A 312 -22.34 12.33 7.80
CA TYR A 312 -21.31 12.13 8.82
C TYR A 312 -21.01 10.66 9.06
N GLY A 313 -22.02 9.78 9.07
CA GLY A 313 -21.80 8.34 9.13
C GLY A 313 -20.98 7.82 7.94
N VAL A 314 -21.30 8.28 6.72
CA VAL A 314 -20.55 7.97 5.49
C VAL A 314 -19.10 8.46 5.59
N ASP A 315 -18.92 9.70 6.04
CA ASP A 315 -17.60 10.31 6.21
C ASP A 315 -16.75 9.53 7.20
N ARG A 316 -17.29 9.11 8.35
CA ARG A 316 -16.60 8.28 9.34
C ARG A 316 -16.18 6.91 8.81
N VAL A 317 -17.04 6.26 8.03
CA VAL A 317 -16.68 4.99 7.35
C VAL A 317 -15.50 5.21 6.42
N ASN A 318 -15.59 6.18 5.51
CA ASN A 318 -14.52 6.50 4.57
C ASN A 318 -13.22 6.90 5.30
N THR A 319 -13.35 7.68 6.36
CA THR A 319 -12.40 7.99 7.43
C THR A 319 -11.60 6.78 7.88
N LEU A 320 -12.32 5.89 8.57
CA LEU A 320 -11.77 4.70 9.17
C LEU A 320 -11.00 3.86 8.14
N THR A 321 -11.64 3.55 7.01
CA THR A 321 -11.02 2.63 6.05
C THR A 321 -9.79 3.24 5.38
N THR A 322 -9.82 4.54 5.08
CA THR A 322 -8.70 5.20 4.42
C THR A 322 -7.51 5.35 5.37
N VAL A 323 -7.76 5.84 6.59
CA VAL A 323 -6.69 6.18 7.53
C VAL A 323 -6.10 4.93 8.21
N TRP A 324 -6.95 3.99 8.61
CA TRP A 324 -6.51 2.84 9.42
C TRP A 324 -6.34 1.56 8.61
N MET A 325 -7.19 1.34 7.60
CA MET A 325 -7.12 0.12 6.78
C MET A 325 -6.33 0.32 5.48
N GLY A 326 -6.00 1.56 5.12
CA GLY A 326 -5.28 1.88 3.89
C GLY A 326 -6.08 1.56 2.61
N VAL A 327 -7.41 1.50 2.71
CA VAL A 327 -8.30 1.16 1.58
C VAL A 327 -9.41 2.21 1.41
N THR A 328 -9.69 2.55 0.17
CA THR A 328 -10.76 3.49 -0.17
C THR A 328 -12.04 2.72 -0.48
N VAL A 329 -13.05 2.81 0.39
CA VAL A 329 -14.34 2.14 0.18
C VAL A 329 -15.44 3.07 -0.32
N GLY A 330 -15.12 4.34 -0.64
CA GLY A 330 -16.12 5.35 -0.98
C GLY A 330 -17.04 4.99 -2.16
N CYS A 331 -16.57 4.23 -3.14
CA CYS A 331 -17.44 3.73 -4.22
C CYS A 331 -18.54 2.80 -3.69
N ALA A 332 -18.24 2.02 -2.65
CA ALA A 332 -19.15 1.08 -1.99
C ALA A 332 -20.37 1.77 -1.37
N GLN A 333 -20.35 3.09 -1.18
CA GLN A 333 -21.50 3.87 -0.74
C GLN A 333 -22.71 3.68 -1.69
N CYS A 334 -22.48 3.75 -3.00
CA CYS A 334 -23.57 3.77 -3.99
C CYS A 334 -23.77 2.43 -4.71
N HIS A 335 -22.71 1.62 -4.85
CA HIS A 335 -22.72 0.32 -5.51
C HIS A 335 -21.49 -0.49 -5.06
N ASP A 336 -21.44 -1.81 -5.27
CA ASP A 336 -20.23 -2.61 -4.98
C ASP A 336 -18.96 -1.96 -5.56
N HIS A 337 -17.87 -1.96 -4.81
CA HIS A 337 -16.64 -1.27 -5.18
C HIS A 337 -16.13 -1.77 -6.54
N LYS A 338 -15.67 -0.82 -7.36
CA LYS A 338 -15.40 -1.07 -8.78
C LYS A 338 -14.19 -1.96 -9.04
N PHE A 339 -13.24 -2.08 -8.12
CA PHE A 339 -11.99 -2.80 -8.36
C PHE A 339 -11.62 -3.71 -7.19
N ASP A 340 -11.71 -3.17 -5.98
CA ASP A 340 -11.49 -3.91 -4.73
C ASP A 340 -12.71 -4.73 -4.28
N PRO A 341 -12.51 -5.79 -3.48
CA PRO A 341 -13.54 -6.77 -3.13
C PRO A 341 -14.45 -6.29 -1.97
N PHE A 342 -14.92 -5.06 -2.02
CA PHE A 342 -15.82 -4.48 -1.01
C PHE A 342 -17.22 -4.30 -1.57
N THR A 343 -18.21 -4.89 -0.91
CA THR A 343 -19.61 -4.75 -1.31
C THR A 343 -20.27 -3.52 -0.69
N GLN A 344 -21.34 -3.04 -1.32
CA GLN A 344 -22.16 -1.99 -0.72
C GLN A 344 -22.75 -2.45 0.63
N LYS A 345 -23.07 -3.73 0.75
CA LYS A 345 -23.60 -4.30 2.00
C LYS A 345 -22.60 -4.13 3.15
N GLU A 346 -21.32 -4.45 2.93
CA GLU A 346 -20.27 -4.31 3.94
C GLU A 346 -20.03 -2.84 4.33
N PHE A 347 -20.09 -1.93 3.36
CA PHE A 347 -20.04 -0.49 3.63
C PHE A 347 -21.13 -0.07 4.63
N TYR A 348 -22.38 -0.49 4.41
CA TYR A 348 -23.48 -0.14 5.30
C TYR A 348 -23.49 -0.93 6.62
N GLN A 349 -22.83 -2.10 6.69
CA GLN A 349 -22.57 -2.78 7.96
C GLN A 349 -21.60 -1.97 8.84
N LEU A 350 -20.56 -1.39 8.24
CA LEU A 350 -19.64 -0.51 8.96
C LEU A 350 -20.30 0.84 9.32
N PHE A 351 -21.10 1.39 8.41
CA PHE A 351 -21.91 2.59 8.66
C PHE A 351 -22.80 2.45 9.90
N ALA A 352 -23.38 1.27 10.14
CA ALA A 352 -24.24 1.05 11.31
C ALA A 352 -23.53 1.31 12.65
N TYR A 353 -22.22 1.08 12.75
CA TYR A 353 -21.45 1.40 13.96
C TYR A 353 -21.31 2.92 14.16
N TYR A 354 -21.14 3.68 13.08
CA TYR A 354 -20.92 5.12 13.12
C TYR A 354 -22.20 5.96 13.08
N ASN A 355 -23.31 5.35 12.68
CA ASN A 355 -24.64 5.96 12.71
C ASN A 355 -25.38 5.62 14.02
N ASN A 356 -24.65 5.61 15.14
CA ASN A 356 -25.17 5.37 16.48
C ASN A 356 -24.56 6.33 17.51
N LEU A 357 -24.13 7.51 17.07
CA LEU A 357 -23.59 8.56 17.93
C LEU A 357 -24.74 9.45 18.42
N ASP A 358 -24.75 9.81 19.70
CA ASP A 358 -25.73 10.72 20.33
C ASP A 358 -25.54 12.19 19.91
N GLU A 359 -24.57 12.45 19.03
CA GLU A 359 -24.30 13.76 18.44
C GLU A 359 -25.46 14.25 17.56
N LYS A 360 -25.85 15.51 17.76
CA LYS A 360 -26.80 16.16 16.86
C LYS A 360 -26.10 16.48 15.54
N ALA A 361 -26.81 16.27 14.43
CA ALA A 361 -26.29 16.58 13.10
C ALA A 361 -25.92 18.06 12.89
N MET A 362 -26.47 18.96 13.72
CA MET A 362 -26.23 20.40 13.68
C MET A 362 -25.68 20.83 15.04
N ASP A 363 -24.56 21.53 15.03
CA ASP A 363 -23.84 22.00 16.23
C ASP A 363 -24.13 23.47 16.60
N GLY A 364 -25.00 24.13 15.82
CA GLY A 364 -25.30 25.55 15.93
C GLY A 364 -24.20 26.48 15.43
N ASN A 365 -23.16 25.97 14.76
CA ASN A 365 -21.91 26.68 14.48
C ASN A 365 -21.30 27.30 15.75
N ALA A 366 -21.43 26.59 16.89
CA ALA A 366 -21.01 27.08 18.18
C ALA A 366 -19.48 27.00 18.32
N PHE A 367 -18.85 28.08 18.81
CA PHE A 367 -17.42 28.06 19.10
C PHE A 367 -17.04 26.93 20.07
N ILE A 368 -17.84 26.74 21.12
CA ILE A 368 -17.72 25.61 22.06
C ILE A 368 -18.96 24.74 21.87
N TYR A 369 -18.77 23.56 21.29
CA TYR A 369 -19.81 22.56 21.16
C TYR A 369 -19.68 21.53 22.30
N PRO A 370 -20.73 21.28 23.11
CA PRO A 370 -20.61 20.41 24.27
C PRO A 370 -20.20 18.98 23.87
N PRO A 371 -19.58 18.22 24.79
CA PRO A 371 -19.40 16.78 24.62
C PRO A 371 -20.78 16.12 24.44
N THR A 372 -20.83 15.17 23.53
CA THR A 372 -21.98 14.26 23.35
C THR A 372 -21.76 13.09 24.30
N VAL A 373 -22.63 12.97 25.29
CA VAL A 373 -22.60 11.91 26.34
C VAL A 373 -23.68 10.90 26.11
#